data_AF-A0A0K0D1M7-F1
#
_entry.id   AF-A0A0K0D1M7-F1
#
_cell.length_a   1.000
_cell.length_b   1.000
_cell.length_c   1.000
_cell.angle_alpha   90.00
_cell.angle_beta   90.00
_cell.angle_gamma   90.00
#
_symmetry.space_group_name_H-M   'P 1'
#
loop_
_entity.id
_entity.type
_entity.pdbx_description
1 polymer ?
#
loop_
_entity_poly.entity_id
_entity_poly.type
_entity_poly.pdbx_seq_one_letter_code
_entity_poly.pdbx_strand_id
1 'polypeptide(L)'
;MAKSLRSKFKRKIRALARAKKAHKEAAWLQEAVSRRDVYEQEQNARETQAAGVKTGNDELEAMDSSSPDPVRTATINVNTMKRHDGTYPPWISGT
;
A
#
# COMPACT_ATOMS: atom_id res chain seq x y z
N MET A 1 -20.86 -19.27 35.24
CA MET A 1 -20.06 -19.96 34.20
C MET A 1 -20.35 -19.37 32.82
N ALA A 2 -19.33 -18.85 32.13
CA ALA A 2 -19.50 -18.36 30.76
C ALA A 2 -19.63 -19.54 29.76
N LYS A 3 -20.31 -19.32 28.64
CA LYS A 3 -20.45 -20.33 27.58
C LYS A 3 -19.13 -20.50 26.83
N SER A 4 -18.71 -21.75 26.60
CA SER A 4 -17.52 -22.08 25.81
C SER A 4 -17.57 -21.48 24.41
N LEU A 5 -16.40 -21.10 23.88
CA LEU A 5 -16.23 -20.62 22.51
C LEU A 5 -16.81 -21.60 21.48
N ARG A 6 -16.70 -22.91 21.74
CA ARG A 6 -17.17 -23.96 20.83
C ARG A 6 -18.63 -24.32 21.02
N SER A 7 -19.32 -23.70 21.98
CA SER A 7 -20.75 -23.90 22.23
C SER A 7 -21.57 -23.72 20.95
N LYS A 8 -22.37 -24.73 20.61
CA LYS A 8 -23.21 -24.75 19.41
C LYS A 8 -24.14 -23.54 19.36
N PHE A 9 -24.71 -23.14 20.50
CA PHE A 9 -25.55 -21.96 20.60
C PHE A 9 -24.81 -20.67 20.18
N LYS A 10 -23.63 -20.40 20.74
CA LYS A 10 -22.85 -19.21 20.39
C LYS A 10 -22.29 -19.26 18.96
N ARG A 11 -21.99 -20.45 18.44
CA ARG A 11 -21.64 -20.63 17.01
C ARG A 11 -22.81 -20.29 16.09
N LYS A 12 -24.04 -20.71 16.42
CA LYS A 12 -25.25 -20.40 15.65
C LYS A 12 -25.50 -18.89 15.57
N ILE A 13 -25.44 -18.20 16.70
CA ILE A 13 -25.62 -16.73 16.74
C ILE A 13 -24.56 -16.01 15.88
N ARG A 14 -23.30 -16.45 15.95
CA ARG A 14 -22.24 -15.87 15.10
C ARG A 14 -22.45 -16.16 13.62
N ALA A 15 -22.97 -17.32 13.25
CA ALA A 15 -23.29 -17.62 11.86
C ALA A 15 -24.37 -16.67 11.31
N LEU A 16 -25.44 -16.43 12.07
CA LEU A 16 -26.48 -15.46 11.72
C LEU A 16 -25.92 -14.03 11.62
N ALA A 17 -25.04 -13.63 12.55
CA ALA A 17 -24.39 -12.32 12.51
C ALA A 17 -23.49 -12.15 11.27
N ARG A 18 -22.78 -13.19 10.85
CA ARG A 18 -21.98 -13.17 9.61
C ARG A 18 -22.87 -13.06 8.38
N ALA A 19 -23.93 -13.85 8.29
CA ALA A 19 -24.87 -13.76 7.17
C ALA A 19 -25.47 -12.34 7.05
N LYS A 20 -25.79 -11.71 8.18
CA LYS A 20 -26.25 -10.31 8.20
C LYS A 20 -25.20 -9.31 7.74
N LYS A 21 -23.90 -9.55 7.96
CA LYS A 21 -22.82 -8.61 7.60
C LYS A 21 -22.23 -8.84 6.21
N ALA A 22 -22.40 -10.04 5.65
CA ALA A 22 -21.77 -10.47 4.41
C ALA A 22 -21.97 -9.48 3.24
N HIS A 23 -23.18 -8.92 3.07
CA HIS A 23 -23.45 -7.96 2.00
C HIS A 23 -22.67 -6.64 2.14
N LYS A 24 -22.49 -6.14 3.36
CA LYS A 24 -21.74 -4.90 3.61
C LYS A 24 -20.26 -5.11 3.39
N GLU A 25 -19.74 -6.23 3.90
CA GLU A 25 -18.36 -6.62 3.73
C GLU A 25 -18.04 -6.83 2.23
N ALA A 26 -18.94 -7.48 1.47
CA ALA A 26 -18.80 -7.63 0.02
C ALA A 26 -18.79 -6.27 -0.71
N ALA A 27 -19.69 -5.35 -0.35
CA ALA A 27 -19.75 -4.02 -0.95
C ALA A 27 -18.45 -3.23 -0.73
N TRP A 28 -17.91 -3.24 0.49
CA TRP A 28 -16.64 -2.56 0.79
C TRP A 28 -15.45 -3.17 0.06
N LEU A 29 -15.43 -4.50 -0.08
CA LEU A 29 -14.39 -5.18 -0.83
C LEU A 29 -14.46 -4.85 -2.33
N GLN A 30 -15.66 -4.82 -2.91
CA GLN A 30 -15.87 -4.41 -4.30
C GLN A 30 -15.43 -2.97 -4.54
N GLU A 31 -15.77 -2.06 -3.61
CA GLU A 31 -15.35 -0.66 -3.68
C GLU A 31 -13.82 -0.52 -3.57
N ALA A 32 -13.16 -1.33 -2.75
CA ALA A 32 -11.70 -1.33 -2.67
C ALA A 32 -11.06 -1.81 -3.98
N VAL A 33 -11.63 -2.84 -4.61
CA VAL A 33 -11.17 -3.34 -5.92
C VAL A 33 -11.36 -2.28 -6.99
N SER A 34 -12.53 -1.64 -7.08
CA SER A 34 -12.77 -0.62 -8.10
C SER A 34 -11.83 0.58 -7.98
N ARG A 35 -11.53 1.03 -6.75
CA ARG A 35 -10.52 2.09 -6.52
C ARG A 35 -9.13 1.68 -6.98
N ARG A 36 -8.74 0.42 -6.77
CA ARG A 36 -7.47 -0.13 -7.24
C ARG A 36 -7.42 -0.14 -8.77
N ASP A 37 -8.47 -0.62 -9.42
CA ASP A 37 -8.52 -0.70 -10.88
C ASP A 37 -8.41 0.68 -11.53
N VAL A 38 -9.08 1.70 -10.96
CA VAL A 38 -8.94 3.09 -11.40
C VAL A 38 -7.51 3.60 -11.24
N TYR A 39 -6.88 3.33 -10.09
CA TYR A 39 -5.49 3.72 -9.86
C TYR A 39 -4.54 3.06 -10.87
N GLU A 40 -4.70 1.76 -11.14
CA GLU A 40 -3.87 1.05 -12.12
C GLU A 40 -4.07 1.61 -13.54
N GLN A 41 -5.31 1.93 -13.93
CA GLN A 41 -5.59 2.58 -15.20
C GLN A 41 -4.94 3.97 -15.31
N GLU A 42 -5.00 4.77 -14.25
CA GLU A 42 -4.33 6.08 -14.21
C GLU A 42 -2.80 5.95 -14.30
N GLN A 43 -2.19 4.97 -13.62
CA GLN A 43 -0.76 4.73 -13.75
C GLN A 43 -0.38 4.30 -15.17
N ASN A 44 -1.12 3.36 -15.77
CA ASN A 44 -0.89 2.92 -17.15
C ASN A 44 -1.07 4.08 -18.16
N ALA A 45 -2.04 4.96 -17.94
CA ALA A 45 -2.23 6.15 -18.77
C ALA A 45 -1.07 7.14 -18.63
N ARG A 46 -0.53 7.32 -17.41
CA ARG A 46 0.67 8.14 -17.20
C ARG A 46 1.91 7.52 -17.86
N GLU A 47 2.09 6.21 -17.79
CA GLU A 47 3.21 5.51 -18.41
C GLU A 47 3.15 5.58 -19.95
N THR A 48 1.98 5.44 -20.55
CA THR A 48 1.80 5.58 -22.01
C THR A 48 1.99 7.02 -22.49
N GLN A 49 1.52 8.02 -21.73
CA GLN A 49 1.80 9.42 -22.02
C GLN A 49 3.30 9.74 -21.86
N ALA A 50 3.94 9.24 -20.81
CA ALA A 50 5.39 9.38 -20.62
C ALA A 50 6.21 8.68 -21.71
N ALA A 51 5.70 7.59 -22.30
CA ALA A 51 6.32 6.93 -23.45
C ALA A 51 6.14 7.71 -24.76
N GLY A 52 5.00 8.39 -24.96
CA GLY A 52 4.72 9.23 -26.14
C GLY A 52 5.44 10.58 -26.16
N VAL A 53 5.84 11.10 -24.99
CA VAL A 53 6.57 12.39 -24.87
C VAL A 53 8.07 12.24 -25.20
N LYS A 54 8.61 11.02 -25.29
CA LYS A 54 10.06 10.79 -25.57
C LYS A 54 10.51 11.06 -27.01
N THR A 55 9.65 11.56 -27.89
CA THR A 55 9.99 11.93 -29.29
C THR A 55 10.13 13.43 -29.56
N GLY A 56 10.19 14.28 -28.54
CA GLY A 56 10.47 15.71 -28.76
C GLY A 56 10.98 16.41 -27.52
N ASN A 57 12.27 16.76 -27.53
CA ASN A 57 12.96 17.79 -26.73
C ASN A 57 12.19 18.33 -25.51
N ASP A 58 12.65 18.03 -24.29
CA ASP A 58 13.24 19.05 -23.42
C ASP A 58 13.86 18.37 -22.17
N GLU A 59 14.92 18.99 -21.68
CA GLU A 59 15.66 18.64 -20.48
C GLU A 59 14.78 18.83 -19.23
N LEU A 60 14.23 17.74 -18.68
CA LEU A 60 13.53 17.77 -17.39
C LEU A 60 13.61 16.40 -16.71
N GLU A 61 14.59 16.31 -15.80
CA GLU A 61 14.64 15.43 -14.63
C GLU A 61 13.86 14.11 -14.77
N ALA A 62 14.46 13.18 -15.53
CA ALA A 62 14.08 11.79 -15.48
C ALA A 62 14.34 11.27 -14.06
N MET A 63 13.28 11.16 -13.24
CA MET A 63 13.31 10.34 -12.04
C MET A 63 13.50 8.88 -12.47
N ASP A 64 14.77 8.50 -12.57
CA ASP A 64 15.27 7.19 -12.96
C ASP A 64 14.60 6.09 -12.13
N SER A 65 13.63 5.43 -12.76
CA SER A 65 12.95 4.26 -12.24
C SER A 65 13.09 3.10 -13.22
N SER A 66 14.29 2.87 -13.77
CA SER A 66 14.73 1.54 -14.21
C SER A 66 16.18 1.56 -14.69
N SER A 67 17.10 1.28 -13.78
CA SER A 67 18.37 0.61 -14.09
C SER A 67 18.59 -0.51 -13.06
N PRO A 68 18.98 -1.72 -13.49
CA PRO A 68 19.26 -2.83 -12.59
C PRO A 68 20.68 -2.71 -11.99
N ASP A 69 20.75 -2.57 -10.66
CA ASP A 69 21.92 -2.63 -9.74
C ASP A 69 23.03 -1.56 -9.92
N PRO A 70 23.63 -1.00 -8.82
CA PRO A 70 24.05 -1.72 -7.62
C PRO A 70 23.62 -1.04 -6.30
N VAL A 71 23.30 -1.86 -5.28
CA VAL A 71 23.25 -1.51 -3.85
C VAL A 71 22.80 -0.07 -3.58
N ARG A 72 21.48 0.16 -3.52
CA ARG A 72 20.93 1.35 -2.84
C ARG A 72 21.53 1.39 -1.44
N THR A 73 22.61 2.15 -1.24
CA THR A 73 23.19 2.34 0.09
C THR A 73 22.09 2.95 0.93
N ALA A 74 21.63 2.20 1.93
CA ALA A 74 20.53 2.62 2.77
C ALA A 74 20.81 4.04 3.29
N THR A 75 19.91 4.98 3.01
CA THR A 75 19.99 6.38 3.46
C THR A 75 20.06 6.50 4.99
N ILE A 76 19.72 5.42 5.69
CA ILE A 76 19.70 5.29 7.14
C ILE A 76 20.54 4.07 7.51
N ASN A 77 21.44 4.23 8.49
CA ASN A 77 22.15 3.11 9.08
C ASN A 77 21.15 2.22 9.83
N VAL A 78 21.00 0.96 9.43
CA VAL A 78 20.02 0.03 10.01
C VAL A 78 20.29 -0.34 11.47
N ASN A 79 21.53 -0.23 11.95
CA ASN A 79 21.89 -0.54 13.33
C ASN A 79 21.62 0.63 14.28
N THR A 80 21.87 1.86 13.84
CA THR A 80 21.72 3.06 14.68
C THR A 80 20.44 3.83 14.39
N MET A 81 19.73 3.48 13.31
CA MET A 81 18.60 4.22 12.74
C MET A 81 18.86 5.70 12.45
N LYS A 82 20.13 6.10 12.39
CA LYS A 82 20.56 7.46 12.12
C LYS A 82 20.88 7.66 10.65
N ARG A 83 20.71 8.89 10.19
CA ARG A 83 21.24 9.34 8.91
C ARG A 83 22.76 9.50 9.01
N HIS A 84 23.41 9.71 7.86
CA HIS A 84 24.84 10.01 7.81
C HIS A 84 25.25 11.22 8.67
N ASP A 85 24.34 12.19 8.84
CA ASP A 85 24.51 13.37 9.70
C ASP A 85 24.40 13.08 11.22
N GLY A 86 24.18 11.83 11.63
CA GLY A 86 24.03 11.44 13.04
C GLY A 86 22.67 11.79 13.68
N THR A 87 21.80 12.47 12.94
CA THR A 87 20.44 12.84 13.35
C THR A 87 19.43 11.72 13.06
N TYR A 88 18.42 11.60 13.91
CA TYR A 88 17.31 10.68 13.69
C TYR A 88 16.37 11.20 12.60
N PRO A 89 15.77 10.33 11.78
CA PRO A 89 14.68 10.70 10.88
C PRO A 89 13.50 11.34 11.64
N PRO A 90 12.76 12.28 11.03
CA PRO A 90 11.66 13.02 11.71
C PRO A 90 10.52 12.12 12.18
N TRP A 91 10.30 10.98 11.51
CA TRP A 91 9.32 9.96 11.94
C TRP A 91 9.78 9.15 13.17
N ILE A 92 11.06 9.23 13.55
CA ILE A 92 11.62 8.68 14.79
C ILE A 92 11.75 9.75 15.87
N SER A 93 12.25 10.94 15.53
CA SER A 93 12.48 12.01 16.51
C SER A 93 11.22 12.75 16.94
N GLY A 94 10.10 12.63 16.22
CA GLY A 94 8.82 13.22 16.59
C GLY A 94 8.80 14.75 16.60
N THR A 95 9.80 15.38 15.97
CA THR A 95 9.98 16.82 15.81
C THR A 95 9.85 17.21 14.35
#